data_AF-A0A933V9Z7-F1
#
_entry.id   AF-A0A933V9Z7-F1
#
_cell.length_a   1.000
_cell.length_b   1.000
_cell.length_c   1.000
_cell.angle_alpha   90.00
_cell.angle_beta   90.00
_cell.angle_gamma   90.00
#
_symmetry.space_group_name_H-M   'P 1'
#
loop_
_entity.id
_entity.type
_entity.pdbx_description
1 polymer ?
#
loop_
_entity_poly.entity_id
_entity_poly.type
_entity_poly.pdbx_seq_one_letter_code
_entity_poly.pdbx_strand_id
1 'polypeptide(L)' 'MKASSFARRNDYASYLLRVWQVESDGKRIWRASLENVHTGERRGFASLELAFTFLREQMHKQTDCAVSDET' A
#
# COMPACT_ATOMS: atom_id res chain seq x y z
N MET A 1 -9.57 -3.68 27.25
CA MET A 1 -9.77 -2.37 26.58
C MET A 1 -8.75 -2.25 25.46
N LYS A 2 -9.14 -2.45 24.19
CA LYS A 2 -8.23 -2.15 23.07
C LYS A 2 -8.27 -0.64 22.88
N ALA A 3 -7.15 0.02 23.10
CA ALA A 3 -6.98 1.42 22.79
C ALA A 3 -6.99 1.57 21.27
N SER A 4 -8.18 1.74 20.68
CA SER A 4 -8.31 2.35 19.37
C SER A 4 -7.92 3.81 19.54
N SER A 5 -6.63 4.10 19.41
CA SER A 5 -6.13 5.46 19.28
C SER A 5 -6.72 6.05 18.00
N PHE A 6 -7.74 6.88 18.15
CA PHE A 6 -8.14 7.87 17.15
C PHE A 6 -6.98 8.85 16.98
N ALA A 7 -5.99 8.47 16.17
CA ALA A 7 -5.02 9.41 15.65
C ALA A 7 -5.75 10.36 14.70
N ARG A 8 -5.59 11.66 14.94
CA ARG A 8 -5.94 12.77 14.02
C ARG A 8 -5.74 12.33 12.57
N ARG A 9 -6.77 12.52 11.73
CA ARG A 9 -6.84 12.27 10.27
C ARG A 9 -5.47 11.98 9.61
N ASN A 10 -5.08 10.71 9.59
CA ASN A 10 -4.33 9.98 8.56
C ASN A 10 -3.40 10.79 7.60
N ASP A 11 -2.25 11.29 8.06
CA ASP A 11 -1.24 11.95 7.18
C ASP A 11 -0.21 10.99 6.56
N TYR A 12 -0.22 9.71 6.93
CA TYR A 12 0.73 8.73 6.41
C TYR A 12 0.06 7.40 6.12
N ALA A 13 0.58 6.70 5.11
CA ALA A 13 0.21 5.33 4.82
C ALA A 13 1.46 4.45 5.01
N SER A 14 1.37 3.44 5.88
CA SER A 14 2.46 2.50 6.14
C SER A 14 2.18 1.13 5.55
N TYR A 15 3.12 0.64 4.74
CA TYR A 15 3.07 -0.67 4.13
C TYR A 15 4.38 -1.44 4.38
N LEU A 16 4.26 -2.74 4.66
CA LEU A 16 5.38 -3.66 4.63
C LEU A 16 5.51 -4.23 3.22
N LEU A 17 6.59 -3.86 2.52
CA LEU A 17 6.95 -4.41 1.22
C LEU A 17 7.80 -5.68 1.41
N ARG A 18 7.35 -6.77 0.78
CA ARG A 18 8.13 -8.00 0.63
C ARG A 18 8.43 -8.20 -0.85
N VAL A 19 9.67 -8.57 -1.14
CA VAL A 19 10.15 -8.83 -2.50
C VAL A 19 10.91 -10.15 -2.49
N TRP A 20 10.61 -11.03 -3.44
CA TRP A 20 11.25 -12.33 -3.53
C TRP A 20 11.29 -12.81 -4.99
N GLN A 21 12.19 -13.75 -5.28
CA GLN A 21 12.24 -14.40 -6.59
C GLN A 21 11.45 -15.70 -6.57
N VAL A 22 10.79 -15.99 -7.69
CA VAL A 22 10.19 -17.29 -7.98
C VAL A 22 10.75 -17.79 -9.30
N GLU A 23 10.90 -19.11 -9.43
CA GLU A 23 11.21 -19.73 -10.71
C GLU A 23 9.90 -20.00 -11.46
N SER A 24 9.82 -19.50 -12.70
CA SER A 24 8.68 -19.69 -13.60
C SER A 24 9.24 -19.88 -15.00
N ASP A 25 8.91 -21.00 -15.65
CA ASP A 25 9.34 -21.33 -17.01
C ASP A 25 10.87 -21.23 -17.22
N GLY A 26 11.63 -21.70 -16.24
CA GLY A 26 13.10 -21.65 -16.26
C GLY A 26 13.69 -20.25 -16.08
N LYS A 27 12.88 -19.25 -15.73
CA LYS A 27 13.31 -17.87 -15.48
C LYS A 27 13.05 -17.48 -14.04
N ARG A 28 13.96 -16.70 -13.46
CA ARG A 28 13.77 -16.06 -12.15
C ARG A 28 12.98 -14.78 -12.33
N ILE A 29 11.78 -14.75 -11.77
CA ILE A 29 10.86 -13.61 -11.82
C ILE A 29 10.75 -13.01 -10.43
N TRP A 30 10.84 -11.69 -10.34
CA TRP A 30 10.60 -10.96 -9.11
C TRP A 30 9.10 -10.83 -8.84
N ARG A 31 8.68 -11.19 -7.63
CA ARG A 31 7.34 -10.94 -7.10
C ARG A 31 7.42 -9.97 -5.94
N ALA A 32 6.32 -9.27 -5.72
CA ALA A 32 6.19 -8.35 -4.60
C ALA A 32 4.86 -8.57 -3.88
N SER A 33 4.81 -8.22 -2.59
CA SER A 33 3.55 -8.03 -1.88
C SER A 33 3.65 -6.81 -0.98
N LEU A 34 2.54 -6.09 -0.87
CA LEU A 34 2.36 -5.03 0.12
C LEU A 34 1.36 -5.52 1.17
N GLU A 35 1.68 -5.28 2.43
CA GLU A 35 0.78 -5.49 3.55
C GLU A 35 0.55 -4.14 4.24
N ASN A 36 -0.72 -3.75 4.36
CA ASN A 36 -1.09 -2.54 5.09
C ASN A 36 -0.87 -2.78 6.59
N VAL A 37 -0.05 -1.95 7.22
CA VAL A 37 0.34 -2.13 8.63
C VAL A 37 -0.84 -1.89 9.58
N HIS A 38 -1.82 -1.08 9.19
CA HIS A 38 -2.98 -0.76 10.02
C HIS A 38 -4.10 -1.80 9.93
N THR A 39 -4.31 -2.38 8.76
CA THR A 39 -5.41 -3.35 8.52
C THR A 39 -4.96 -4.80 8.45
N GLY A 40 -3.67 -5.05 8.20
CA GLY A 40 -3.14 -6.37 7.89
C GLY A 40 -3.51 -6.89 6.50
N GLU A 41 -4.22 -6.10 5.67
CA GLU A 41 -4.58 -6.51 4.32
C GLU A 41 -3.31 -6.69 3.48
N ARG A 42 -3.17 -7.86 2.85
CA ARG A 42 -2.04 -8.19 1.98
C ARG A 42 -2.48 -8.29 0.53
N ARG A 43 -1.74 -7.63 -0.34
CA ARG A 43 -1.91 -7.65 -1.79
C ARG A 43 -0.62 -8.11 -2.48
N GLY A 44 -0.73 -9.13 -3.33
CA GLY A 44 0.37 -9.63 -4.15
C GLY A 44 0.44 -8.92 -5.50
N PHE A 45 1.66 -8.77 -6.03
CA PHE A 45 1.94 -8.11 -7.30
C PHE A 45 2.91 -8.95 -8.13
N ALA A 46 2.67 -8.93 -9.44
CA ALA A 46 3.47 -9.69 -10.40
C ALA A 46 4.87 -9.11 -10.62
N SER A 47 5.09 -7.84 -10.25
CA SER A 47 6.37 -7.13 -10.33
C SER A 47 6.43 -6.00 -9.29
N LEU A 48 7.60 -5.40 -9.12
CA LEU A 48 7.81 -4.29 -8.19
C LEU A 48 7.14 -3.00 -8.68
N GLU A 49 7.12 -2.78 -10.00
CA GLU A 49 6.51 -1.60 -10.65
C GLU A 49 5.02 -1.54 -10.37
N LEU A 50 4.31 -2.68 -10.46
CA LEU A 50 2.88 -2.75 -10.16
C LEU A 50 2.60 -2.42 -8.68
N ALA A 51 3.47 -2.84 -7.76
CA ALA A 51 3.35 -2.48 -6.35
C ALA A 51 3.50 -0.97 -6.14
N PHE A 52 4.46 -0.33 -6.83
CA PHE A 52 4.63 1.12 -6.76
C PHE A 52 3.50 1.90 -7.43
N THR A 53 2.96 1.44 -8.56
CA THR A 53 1.77 2.04 -9.19
C THR A 53 0.60 2.07 -8.20
N PHE A 54 0.35 0.94 -7.52
CA PHE A 54 -0.67 0.88 -6.48
C PHE A 54 -0.41 1.90 -5.37
N LEU A 55 0.81 2.00 -4.84
CA LEU A 55 1.14 2.97 -3.79
C LEU A 55 0.88 4.42 -4.22
N ARG A 56 1.25 4.78 -5.46
CA ARG A 56 0.98 6.11 -6.02
C ARG A 56 -0.52 6.40 -6.08
N GLU A 57 -1.33 5.45 -6.52
CA GLU A 57 -2.79 5.59 -6.54
C GLU A 57 -3.38 5.81 -5.13
N GLN A 58 -2.86 5.10 -4.12
CA GLN A 58 -3.31 5.30 -2.74
C GLN A 58 -2.98 6.71 -2.23
N MET A 59 -1.81 7.25 -2.58
CA MET A 59 -1.41 8.61 -2.22
C MET A 59 -2.34 9.66 -2.85
N HIS A 60 -2.70 9.50 -4.12
CA HIS A 60 -3.63 10.42 -4.80
C HIS A 60 -5.04 10.38 -4.20
N LYS A 61 -5.54 9.19 -3.83
CA LYS A 61 -6.86 9.04 -3.17
C LYS A 61 -6.93 9.75 -1.82
N GLN A 62 -5.80 9.87 -1.13
CA GLN A 62 -5.72 10.54 0.17
C GLN A 62 -5.69 12.08 0.02
N THR A 63 -5.20 12.60 -1.11
CA THR A 63 -5.17 14.04 -1.42
C THR A 63 -6.55 14.60 -1.80
N ASP A 64 -7.42 13.79 -2.40
CA ASP A 64 -8.70 14.26 -2.97
C ASP A 64 -9.84 14.46 -1.95
N CYS A 65 -9.65 14.07 -0.68
CA CYS A 65 -10.63 14.34 0.39
C CYS A 65 -10.45 15.70 1.08
N ALA A 66 -9.50 16.54 0.65
CA ALA A 66 -9.13 17.77 1.35
C ALA A 66 -9.67 19.08 0.73
N VAL A 67 -10.50 19.04 -0.31
CA VAL A 67 -11.08 20.27 -0.89
C VAL A 67 -12.58 20.11 -1.10
N SER A 68 -13.35 20.45 -0.07
CA SER A 68 -14.73 20.90 -0.19
C SER A 68 -15.06 21.68 1.07
N ASP A 69 -14.64 22.95 1.08
CA ASP A 69 -15.36 24.08 1.70
C ASP A 69 -14.41 25.28 1.75
N GLU A 70 -14.60 26.25 0.87
CA GLU A 70 -14.79 27.63 1.32
C GLU A 70 -15.42 28.48 0.21
N THR A 71 -16.50 29.16 0.62
CA THR A 71 -17.36 30.07 -0.15
C THR A 71 -16.75 31.45 -0.22
#